data_AF-A0A0M2XP54-F1
#
_entry.id   AF-A0A0M2XP54-F1
#
_cell.length_a   1.000
_cell.length_b   1.000
_cell.length_c   1.000
_cell.angle_alpha   90.00
_cell.angle_beta   90.00
_cell.angle_gamma   90.00
#
_symmetry.space_group_name_H-M   'P 1'
#
loop_
_entity.id
_entity.type
_entity.pdbx_description
1 polymer ?
#
loop_
_entity_poly.entity_id
_entity_poly.type
_entity_poly.pdbx_seq_one_letter_code
_entity_poly.pdbx_strand_id
1 'polypeptide(L)'
;MKSKRVNRETKIDVVFAIVYGNMTMKEATEKYDVAKKSTIISWIRTLLPEAKLMLEATESKVTGGADFENIGVKMYERIARLEQEKNILERERAALRAKLLHLEAKSIE
;
A
#
# COMPACT_ATOMS: atom_id res chain seq x y z
N MET A 1 26.29 -17.56 -3.92
CA MET A 1 25.66 -16.35 -4.49
C MET A 1 26.27 -15.13 -3.81
N LYS A 2 26.79 -14.16 -4.56
CA LYS A 2 27.37 -12.93 -4.00
C LYS A 2 26.23 -11.98 -3.62
N SER A 3 26.01 -11.78 -2.32
CA SER A 3 25.04 -10.80 -1.81
C SER A 3 25.40 -9.42 -2.38
N LYS A 4 24.49 -8.83 -3.16
CA LYS A 4 24.66 -7.49 -3.71
C LYS A 4 24.60 -6.53 -2.52
N ARG A 5 25.73 -5.91 -2.17
CA ARG A 5 25.81 -5.03 -1.01
C ARG A 5 24.90 -3.82 -1.25
N VAL A 6 23.76 -3.78 -0.56
CA VAL A 6 22.84 -2.65 -0.59
C VAL A 6 23.57 -1.42 -0.06
N ASN A 7 23.56 -0.33 -0.83
CA ASN A 7 24.19 0.93 -0.44
C ASN A 7 23.41 1.59 0.72
N ARG A 8 23.98 2.64 1.32
CA ARG A 8 23.40 3.25 2.53
C ARG A 8 22.10 4.01 2.23
N GLU A 9 22.03 4.74 1.12
CA GLU A 9 20.85 5.49 0.69
C GLU A 9 19.65 4.56 0.47
N THR A 10 19.84 3.47 -0.27
CA THR A 10 18.76 2.48 -0.48
C THR A 10 18.31 1.84 0.84
N LYS A 11 19.19 1.66 1.83
CA LYS A 11 18.75 1.20 3.15
C LYS A 11 17.87 2.22 3.86
N ILE A 12 18.16 3.51 3.73
CA ILE A 12 17.34 4.60 4.28
C ILE A 12 15.97 4.60 3.58
N ASP A 13 15.93 4.48 2.25
CA ASP A 13 14.68 4.40 1.47
C ASP A 13 13.82 3.18 1.87
N VAL A 14 14.46 2.03 2.07
CA VAL A 14 13.80 0.80 2.54
C VAL A 14 13.20 1.02 3.94
N VAL A 15 13.95 1.63 4.86
CA VAL A 15 13.48 1.93 6.22
C VAL A 15 12.28 2.87 6.17
N PHE A 16 12.32 3.91 5.34
CA PHE A 16 11.20 4.81 5.11
C PHE A 16 9.97 4.07 4.58
N ALA A 17 10.12 3.32 3.49
CA ALA A 17 9.00 2.63 2.88
C ALA A 17 8.32 1.68 3.87
N ILE A 18 9.08 1.02 4.75
CA ILE A 18 8.54 0.10 5.76
C ILE A 18 7.82 0.84 6.89
N VAL A 19 8.42 1.90 7.43
CA VAL A 19 7.86 2.62 8.59
C VAL A 19 6.57 3.36 8.24
N TYR A 20 6.46 3.86 7.01
CA TYR A 20 5.26 4.55 6.50
C TYR A 20 4.25 3.61 5.82
N GLY A 21 4.45 2.29 5.90
CA GLY A 21 3.49 1.29 5.41
C GLY A 21 3.45 1.11 3.89
N ASN A 22 4.39 1.68 3.15
CA ASN A 22 4.50 1.57 1.69
C ASN A 22 5.22 0.29 1.24
N MET A 23 5.82 -0.47 2.15
CA MET A 23 6.53 -1.72 1.87
C MET A 23 6.51 -2.64 3.09
N THR A 24 6.24 -3.92 2.88
CA THR A 24 6.34 -4.94 3.93
C THR A 24 7.78 -5.45 4.09
N MET A 25 8.10 -6.01 5.25
CA MET A 25 9.39 -6.65 5.51
C MET A 25 9.68 -7.80 4.53
N LYS A 26 8.65 -8.51 4.06
CA LYS A 26 8.79 -9.63 3.11
C LYS A 26 9.18 -9.10 1.73
N GLU A 27 8.46 -8.10 1.24
CA GLU A 27 8.77 -7.45 -0.04
C GLU A 27 10.18 -6.85 -0.02
N ALA A 28 10.59 -6.23 1.09
CA ALA A 28 11.95 -5.71 1.24
C ALA A 28 13.02 -6.81 1.20
N THR A 29 12.79 -7.96 1.83
CA THR A 29 13.73 -9.09 1.76
C THR A 29 13.87 -9.66 0.35
N GLU A 30 12.76 -9.77 -0.39
CA GLU A 30 12.74 -10.32 -1.74
C GLU A 30 13.35 -9.34 -2.76
N LYS A 31 12.93 -8.07 -2.71
CA LYS A 31 13.33 -7.03 -3.67
C LYS A 31 14.81 -6.65 -3.55
N TYR A 32 15.35 -6.65 -2.34
CA TYR A 32 16.72 -6.22 -2.06
C TYR A 32 17.68 -7.37 -1.70
N ASP A 33 17.27 -8.61 -1.94
CA ASP A 33 18.06 -9.83 -1.68
C ASP A 33 18.64 -9.86 -0.25
N VAL A 34 17.81 -9.47 0.73
CA VAL A 34 18.20 -9.43 2.13
C VAL A 34 17.87 -10.75 2.79
N ALA A 35 18.90 -11.53 3.09
CA ALA A 35 18.77 -12.90 3.56
C ALA A 35 17.95 -13.07 4.85
N LYS A 36 17.90 -12.06 5.73
CA LYS A 36 17.21 -12.15 7.03
C LYS A 36 16.41 -10.89 7.33
N LYS A 37 15.16 -11.06 7.78
CA LYS A 37 14.34 -9.96 8.30
C LYS A 37 15.02 -9.19 9.44
N SER A 38 15.84 -9.87 10.26
CA SER A 38 16.60 -9.24 11.34
C SER A 38 17.60 -8.19 10.85
N THR A 39 18.12 -8.33 9.62
CA THR A 39 18.99 -7.33 9.00
C THR A 39 18.21 -6.03 8.72
N ILE A 40 16.98 -6.14 8.24
CA ILE A 40 16.11 -4.99 8.00
C ILE A 40 15.68 -4.34 9.32
N ILE A 41 15.38 -5.13 10.36
CA ILE A 41 15.12 -4.60 11.71
C ILE A 41 16.34 -3.81 12.23
N SER A 42 17.55 -4.29 11.99
CA SER A 42 18.77 -3.55 12.33
C SER A 42 18.87 -2.23 11.57
N TRP A 43 18.52 -2.20 10.28
CA TRP A 43 18.47 -0.96 9.51
C TRP A 43 17.44 0.01 10.07
N ILE A 44 16.24 -0.45 10.43
CA ILE A 44 15.21 0.41 11.04
C ILE A 44 15.73 1.01 12.35
N ARG A 45 16.34 0.21 13.23
CA ARG A 45 16.87 0.72 14.51
C ARG A 45 17.99 1.74 14.33
N THR A 46 18.84 1.55 13.33
CA THR A 46 20.06 2.36 13.15
C THR A 46 19.85 3.58 12.26
N LEU A 47 18.97 3.49 11.26
CA LEU A 47 18.80 4.51 10.23
C LEU A 47 17.49 5.31 10.39
N LEU A 48 16.54 4.88 11.22
CA LEU A 48 15.30 5.63 11.42
C LEU A 48 15.52 7.07 11.93
N PRO A 49 16.41 7.36 12.89
CA PRO A 49 16.64 8.74 13.33
C PRO A 49 17.16 9.64 12.20
N GLU A 50 18.07 9.11 11.39
CA GLU A 50 18.63 9.82 10.25
C GLU A 50 17.61 9.99 9.12
N ALA A 51 16.82 8.96 8.84
CA ALA A 51 15.70 9.02 7.92
C ALA A 51 14.78 10.18 8.31
N LYS A 52 14.33 10.26 9.57
CA LYS A 52 13.47 11.35 10.04
C LYS A 52 14.06 12.75 9.82
N LEU A 53 15.35 12.94 10.11
CA LEU A 53 16.02 14.23 9.89
C LEU A 53 16.08 14.61 8.40
N MET A 54 16.26 13.64 7.51
CA MET A 54 16.19 13.89 6.06
C MET A 54 14.77 14.28 5.63
N LEU A 55 13.73 13.71 6.24
CA LEU A 55 12.35 14.10 5.98
C LEU A 55 12.07 15.54 6.42
N GLU A 56 12.42 15.90 7.65
CA GLU A 56 12.21 17.25 8.22
C GLU A 56 12.96 18.34 7.44
N ALA A 57 14.18 18.03 6.95
CA ALA A 57 14.94 18.91 6.07
C ALA A 57 14.29 19.08 4.68
N THR A 58 13.50 18.09 4.24
CA THR A 58 12.74 18.16 2.99
C THR A 58 11.42 18.91 3.20
N GLU A 59 10.71 18.68 4.31
CA GLU A 59 9.48 19.40 4.68
C GLU A 59 9.71 20.90 4.84
N SER A 60 10.86 21.32 5.36
CA SER A 60 11.22 22.75 5.46
C SER A 60 11.50 23.42 4.10
N LYS A 61 11.72 22.64 3.03
CA LYS A 61 11.81 23.13 1.64
C LYS A 61 10.49 22.96 0.87
N VAL A 62 9.57 22.12 1.34
CA VAL A 62 8.25 21.90 0.74
C VAL A 62 7.27 22.90 1.34
N THR A 63 7.36 24.15 0.88
CA THR A 63 6.25 25.11 0.90
C THR A 63 5.18 24.70 -0.15
N GLY A 64 4.81 23.42 -0.17
CA GLY A 64 3.93 22.78 -1.16
C GLY A 64 2.90 21.82 -0.52
N GLY A 65 2.56 22.04 0.76
CA GLY A 65 1.62 21.20 1.52
C GLY A 65 0.21 21.12 0.94
N ALA A 66 -0.16 22.00 0.01
CA ALA A 66 -1.48 22.00 -0.63
C ALA A 66 -1.70 20.82 -1.60
N ASP A 67 -0.66 20.24 -2.19
CA ASP A 67 -0.83 19.22 -3.23
C ASP A 67 -0.97 17.80 -2.67
N PHE A 68 -0.25 17.45 -1.60
CA PHE A 68 -0.36 16.13 -0.97
C PHE A 68 -1.67 15.93 -0.21
N GLU A 69 -2.14 16.97 0.48
CA GLU A 69 -3.42 16.94 1.18
C GLU A 69 -4.58 16.76 0.18
N ASN A 70 -4.48 17.40 -0.98
CA ASN A 70 -5.44 17.31 -2.08
C ASN A 70 -5.42 15.93 -2.78
N ILE A 71 -4.26 15.27 -2.88
CA ILE A 71 -4.16 13.89 -3.36
C ILE A 71 -4.80 12.92 -2.38
N GLY A 72 -4.54 13.07 -1.07
CA GLY A 72 -5.14 12.23 -0.03
C GLY A 72 -6.67 12.28 -0.06
N VAL A 73 -7.24 13.49 -0.08
CA VAL A 73 -8.69 13.70 -0.16
C VAL A 73 -9.29 13.05 -1.42
N LYS A 74 -8.69 13.28 -2.60
CA LYS A 74 -9.16 12.66 -3.86
C LYS A 74 -9.06 11.13 -3.85
N MET A 75 -8.06 10.56 -3.19
CA MET A 75 -7.94 9.11 -3.05
C MET A 75 -9.02 8.55 -2.13
N TYR A 76 -9.30 9.21 -1.00
CA TYR A 76 -10.40 8.83 -0.10
C TYR A 76 -11.76 8.89 -0.79
N GLU A 77 -12.04 9.96 -1.52
CA GLU A 77 -13.28 10.11 -2.30
C GLU A 77 -13.42 9.01 -3.36
N ARG A 78 -12.32 8.64 -4.03
CA ARG A 78 -12.31 7.57 -5.02
C ARG A 78 -12.55 6.20 -4.39
N ILE A 79 -11.95 5.92 -3.22
CA ILE A 79 -12.18 4.68 -2.49
C ILE A 79 -13.65 4.57 -2.08
N ALA A 80 -14.23 5.62 -1.49
CA ALA A 80 -15.63 5.63 -1.09
C ALA A 80 -16.59 5.38 -2.26
N ARG A 81 -16.30 5.97 -3.43
CA ARG A 81 -17.09 5.74 -4.65
C ARG A 81 -17.00 4.28 -5.12
N LEU A 82 -15.79 3.71 -5.16
CA LEU A 82 -15.57 2.33 -5.57
C LEU A 82 -16.25 1.34 -4.62
N GLU A 83 -16.25 1.60 -3.32
CA GLU A 83 -16.97 0.78 -2.34
C GLU A 83 -18.49 0.84 -2.55
N GLN A 84 -19.03 2.01 -2.87
CA GLN A 84 -20.44 2.17 -3.17
C GLN A 84 -20.83 1.43 -4.47
N GLU A 85 -20.05 1.57 -5.54
CA GLU A 85 -20.24 0.85 -6.80
C GLU A 85 -20.20 -0.67 -6.60
N LYS A 86 -19.22 -1.16 -5.82
CA LYS A 86 -19.12 -2.58 -5.47
C LYS A 86 -20.40 -3.08 -4.79
N ASN A 87 -20.91 -2.35 -3.81
CA ASN A 87 -22.13 -2.74 -3.09
C ASN A 87 -23.37 -2.77 -4.00
N ILE A 88 -23.47 -1.85 -4.96
CA ILE A 88 -24.56 -1.85 -5.95
C ILE A 88 -24.45 -3.11 -6.83
N LEU A 89 -23.27 -3.38 -7.38
CA LEU A 89 -23.03 -4.55 -8.22
C LEU A 89 -23.30 -5.87 -7.49
N GLU A 90 -22.97 -5.96 -6.20
CA GLU A 90 -23.28 -7.14 -5.39
C GLU A 90 -24.79 -7.36 -5.23
N ARG A 91 -25.58 -6.30 -5.04
CA ARG A 91 -27.04 -6.37 -4.96
C ARG A 91 -27.66 -6.77 -6.30
N GLU A 92 -27.21 -6.18 -7.40
CA GLU A 92 -27.67 -6.53 -8.75
C GLU A 92 -27.36 -8.00 -9.07
N ARG A 93 -26.16 -8.47 -8.74
CA ARG A 93 -25.77 -9.87 -8.91
C ARG A 93 -26.65 -10.80 -8.10
N ALA A 94 -26.99 -10.45 -6.86
CA ALA A 94 -27.90 -11.23 -6.02
C ALA A 94 -29.31 -11.29 -6.62
N ALA A 95 -29.84 -10.16 -7.09
CA ALA A 95 -31.16 -10.09 -7.71
C ALA A 95 -31.23 -10.89 -9.02
N LEU A 96 -30.21 -10.82 -9.87
CA LEU A 96 -30.12 -11.60 -11.10
C LEU A 96 -30.05 -13.10 -10.82
N ARG A 97 -29.27 -13.52 -9.81
CA ARG A 97 -29.24 -14.93 -9.38
C ARG A 97 -30.61 -15.42 -8.91
N ALA A 98 -31.33 -14.62 -8.13
CA ALA A 98 -32.68 -14.97 -7.68
C ALA A 98 -33.66 -15.11 -8.86
N LYS A 99 -33.58 -14.21 -9.85
CA LYS A 99 -34.38 -14.30 -11.07
C LYS A 99 -34.07 -15.55 -11.90
N LEU A 100 -32.79 -15.88 -12.06
CA LEU A 100 -32.36 -17.11 -12.75
C LEU A 100 -32.95 -18.35 -12.08
N LEU A 101 -32.80 -18.48 -10.76
CA LEU A 101 -33.37 -19.60 -10.00
C LEU A 101 -34.89 -19.71 -10.16
N HIS A 102 -35.61 -18.58 -10.13
CA HIS A 102 -37.06 -18.59 -10.34
C HIS A 102 -37.46 -19.03 -11.75
N LEU A 103 -36.72 -18.59 -12.77
CA LEU A 103 -36.97 -18.97 -14.17
C LEU A 103 -36.62 -20.43 -14.43
N GLU A 104 -35.51 -20.92 -13.88
CA GLU A 104 -35.12 -22.34 -13.95
C GLU A 104 -36.20 -23.22 -13.31
N ALA A 105 -36.71 -22.85 -12.13
CA ALA A 105 -37.80 -23.58 -11.46
C ALA A 105 -39.09 -23.62 -12.30
N LYS A 106 -39.43 -22.52 -12.98
CA LYS A 106 -40.59 -22.45 -13.90
C LYS A 106 -40.43 -23.22 -15.20
N SER A 107 -39.19 -23.53 -15.60
CA SER A 107 -38.93 -24.29 -16.83
C SER A 107 -38.99 -25.81 -16.65
N ILE A 108 -39.11 -26.27 -15.40
CA ILE A 108 -39.12 -27.69 -15.01
C ILE A 108 -40.55 -28.18 -14.67
N GLU A 109 -41.52 -27.28 -14.48
CA GLU A 109 -42.98 -27.57 -14.44
C GLU A 109 -43.60 -27.61 -15.84
#